data_AF-A0ABD7NAQ4-F1
#
_entry.id   AF-A0ABD7NAQ4-F1
#
_cell.length_a   1.000
_cell.length_b   1.000
_cell.length_c   1.000
_cell.angle_alpha   90.00
_cell.angle_beta   90.00
_cell.angle_gamma   90.00
#
_symmetry.space_group_name_H-M   'P 1'
#
loop_
_entity.id
_entity.type
_entity.pdbx_description
1 polymer ?
#
loop_
_entity_poly.entity_id
_entity_poly.type
_entity_poly.pdbx_seq_one_letter_code
_entity_poly.pdbx_strand_id
1 'polypeptide(L)'
;MSEAMMWLLLRGVWETLAMTFVSGFFGFVLGLPVGVLLYVTRPGQIVANAKLYRTLSALVNIFRSIPFIILLVWMIPFTRVIVGTSIVSIHRNSIDTGKMRRSSLDPTFLLA
;
A
#
# COMPACT_ATOMS: atom_id res chain seq x y z
N MET A 1 -22.65 22.27 -9.47
CA MET A 1 -21.37 21.54 -9.31
C MET A 1 -20.88 21.16 -10.70
N SER A 2 -19.59 21.33 -11.03
CA SER A 2 -19.11 20.99 -12.37
C SER A 2 -19.21 19.47 -12.61
N GLU A 3 -19.54 19.08 -13.84
CA GLU A 3 -19.55 17.69 -14.31
C GLU A 3 -18.26 16.93 -13.91
N ALA A 4 -17.11 17.60 -14.07
CA ALA A 4 -15.81 17.06 -13.69
C ALA A 4 -15.66 16.82 -12.18
N MET A 5 -16.21 17.69 -11.33
CA MET A 5 -16.15 17.52 -9.87
C MET A 5 -16.96 16.30 -9.43
N MET A 6 -18.15 16.10 -10.01
CA MET A 6 -19.00 14.94 -9.71
C MET A 6 -18.28 13.62 -10.01
N TRP A 7 -17.58 13.55 -11.15
CA TRP A 7 -16.79 12.38 -11.53
C TRP A 7 -15.63 12.09 -10.57
N LEU A 8 -14.92 13.12 -10.11
CA LEU A 8 -13.83 12.95 -9.15
C LEU A 8 -14.33 12.43 -7.80
N LEU A 9 -15.47 12.94 -7.33
CA LEU A 9 -16.08 12.47 -6.08
C LEU A 9 -16.51 11.01 -6.20
N LEU A 10 -17.18 10.62 -7.30
CA LEU A 10 -17.60 9.24 -7.53
C LEU A 10 -16.38 8.28 -7.59
N ARG A 11 -15.31 8.71 -8.25
CA ARG A 11 -14.06 7.97 -8.29
C ARG A 11 -13.42 7.84 -6.90
N GLY A 12 -13.39 8.92 -6.12
CA GLY A 12 -12.82 8.89 -4.76
C GLY A 12 -13.59 7.97 -3.81
N VAL A 13 -14.92 7.89 -3.94
CA VAL A 13 -15.74 6.91 -3.22
C VAL A 13 -15.32 5.49 -3.60
N TRP A 14 -15.17 5.21 -4.90
CA TRP A 14 -14.72 3.91 -5.37
C TRP A 14 -13.33 3.52 -4.85
N GLU A 15 -12.38 4.45 -4.89
CA GLU A 15 -11.02 4.23 -4.37
C GLU A 15 -11.04 3.94 -2.86
N THR A 16 -11.85 4.67 -2.08
CA THR A 16 -11.98 4.45 -0.64
C THR A 16 -12.58 3.08 -0.33
N LEU A 17 -13.63 2.68 -1.07
CA LEU A 17 -14.25 1.37 -0.92
C LEU A 17 -13.25 0.27 -1.26
N ALA A 18 -12.57 0.38 -2.40
CA ALA A 18 -11.56 -0.59 -2.82
C ALA A 18 -10.46 -0.73 -1.76
N MET A 19 -9.89 0.38 -1.28
CA MET A 19 -8.85 0.36 -0.25
C MET A 19 -9.35 -0.27 1.05
N THR A 20 -10.55 0.11 1.51
CA THR A 20 -11.10 -0.36 2.79
C THR A 20 -11.38 -1.86 2.75
N PHE A 21 -12.09 -2.34 1.71
CA PHE A 21 -12.46 -3.75 1.63
C PHE A 21 -11.26 -4.65 1.33
N VAL A 22 -10.36 -4.24 0.43
CA VAL A 22 -9.17 -5.04 0.11
C VAL A 22 -8.23 -5.11 1.31
N SER A 23 -7.95 -3.98 1.98
CA SER A 23 -7.09 -3.98 3.18
C SER A 23 -7.74 -4.73 4.34
N GLY A 24 -9.04 -4.54 4.56
CA GLY A 24 -9.81 -5.26 5.57
C GLY A 24 -9.80 -6.76 5.32
N PHE A 25 -9.97 -7.20 4.08
CA PHE A 25 -9.93 -8.62 3.71
C PHE A 25 -8.57 -9.26 4.03
N PHE A 26 -7.47 -8.67 3.55
CA PHE A 26 -6.12 -9.22 3.83
C PHE A 26 -5.77 -9.11 5.31
N GLY A 27 -6.14 -8.00 5.97
CA GLY A 27 -5.98 -7.81 7.40
C GLY A 27 -6.73 -8.86 8.21
N PHE A 28 -7.93 -9.24 7.77
CA PHE A 28 -8.71 -10.29 8.41
C PHE A 28 -8.12 -11.67 8.15
N VAL A 29 -7.75 -12.00 6.91
CA VAL A 29 -7.15 -13.29 6.53
C VAL A 29 -5.86 -13.57 7.31
N LEU A 30 -5.03 -12.55 7.55
CA LEU A 30 -3.79 -12.70 8.34
C LEU A 30 -4.02 -12.51 9.84
N GLY A 31 -4.89 -11.57 10.21
CA GLY A 31 -5.15 -11.21 11.60
C GLY A 31 -5.95 -12.27 12.36
N LEU A 32 -6.90 -12.95 11.71
CA LEU A 32 -7.68 -14.01 12.35
C LEU A 32 -6.79 -15.18 12.81
N PRO A 33 -5.97 -15.81 11.95
CA PRO A 33 -5.11 -16.90 12.37
C PRO A 33 -4.16 -16.49 13.50
N VAL A 34 -3.56 -15.29 13.42
CA VAL A 34 -2.69 -14.77 14.48
C VAL A 34 -3.45 -14.54 15.78
N GLY A 35 -4.67 -13.99 15.70
CA GLY A 35 -5.53 -13.74 16.86
C GLY A 35 -6.01 -15.03 17.53
N VAL A 36 -6.42 -16.02 16.74
CA VAL A 36 -6.79 -17.36 17.21
C VAL A 36 -5.59 -18.03 17.86
N LEU A 37 -4.41 -17.99 17.22
CA LEU A 37 -3.18 -18.57 17.77
C LEU A 37 -2.80 -17.93 19.11
N LEU A 38 -2.89 -16.61 19.20
CA LEU A 38 -2.71 -15.89 20.47
C LEU A 38 -3.72 -16.32 21.53
N TYR A 39 -4.98 -16.56 21.15
CA TYR A 39 -6.00 -17.03 22.08
C TYR A 39 -5.68 -18.43 22.60
N VAL A 40 -5.45 -19.41 21.72
CA VAL A 40 -5.21 -20.81 22.14
C VAL A 40 -3.87 -21.01 22.85
N THR A 41 -2.89 -20.11 22.65
CA THR A 41 -1.57 -20.19 23.30
C THR A 41 -1.50 -19.53 24.68
N ARG A 42 -2.57 -18.86 25.13
CA ARG A 42 -2.64 -18.24 26.45
C ARG A 42 -2.50 -19.25 27.59
N PRO A 43 -1.96 -18.84 28.74
CA PRO A 43 -1.99 -19.66 29.96
C PRO A 43 -3.44 -20.07 30.29
N GLY A 44 -3.69 -21.36 30.49
CA GLY A 44 -5.04 -21.89 30.77
C GLY A 44 -5.88 -22.21 29.54
N GLN A 45 -5.29 -22.23 28.34
CA GLN A 45 -5.94 -22.65 27.09
C GLN A 45 -5.37 -23.97 26.56
N ILE A 46 -5.97 -24.49 25.48
CA ILE A 46 -5.73 -25.83 24.92
C ILE A 46 -4.24 -26.06 24.59
N VAL A 47 -3.54 -25.04 24.08
CA VAL A 47 -2.13 -25.14 23.66
C VAL A 47 -1.29 -24.14 24.45
N ALA A 48 -1.35 -24.21 25.78
CA ALA A 48 -0.66 -23.28 26.68
C ALA A 48 0.86 -23.28 26.43
N ASN A 49 1.34 -22.24 25.74
CA ASN A 49 2.76 -22.02 25.48
C ASN A 49 3.13 -20.56 25.78
N ALA A 50 3.64 -20.34 26.99
CA ALA A 50 3.99 -19.02 27.47
C ALA A 50 5.05 -18.31 26.62
N LYS A 51 5.99 -19.05 26.00
CA LYS A 51 7.01 -18.46 25.12
C LYS A 51 6.37 -17.97 23.82
N LEU A 52 5.62 -18.83 23.14
CA LEU A 52 4.95 -18.49 21.88
C LEU A 52 3.96 -17.34 22.06
N TYR A 53 3.16 -17.39 23.13
CA TYR A 53 2.24 -16.32 23.48
C TYR A 53 2.96 -14.98 23.72
N ARG A 54 4.07 -14.98 24.49
CA ARG A 54 4.84 -13.76 24.74
C ARG A 54 5.44 -13.18 23.46
N THR A 55 6.02 -14.01 22.59
CA THR A 55 6.62 -13.54 21.33
C THR A 55 5.57 -12.96 20.40
N LEU A 56 4.47 -13.67 20.16
CA LEU A 56 3.37 -13.19 19.31
C LEU A 56 2.72 -11.93 19.89
N SER A 57 2.52 -11.90 21.21
CA SER A 57 1.92 -10.75 21.89
C SER A 57 2.83 -9.53 21.80
N ALA A 58 4.14 -9.70 21.97
CA ALA A 58 5.09 -8.62 21.80
C ALA A 58 5.07 -8.08 20.36
N LEU A 59 5.11 -8.97 19.36
CA LEU A 59 5.04 -8.61 17.96
C LEU A 59 3.76 -7.82 17.63
N VAL A 60 2.60 -8.33 18.01
CA VAL A 60 1.31 -7.65 17.77
C VAL A 60 1.27 -6.30 18.49
N ASN A 61 1.76 -6.21 19.73
CA ASN A 61 1.80 -4.95 20.46
C ASN A 61 2.74 -3.92 19.82
N ILE A 62 3.89 -4.34 19.28
CA ILE A 62 4.81 -3.46 18.55
C ILE A 62 4.11 -2.88 17.31
N PHE A 63 3.55 -3.72 16.45
CA PHE A 63 2.84 -3.26 15.24
C PHE A 63 1.67 -2.33 15.58
N ARG A 64 0.94 -2.58 16.68
CA ARG A 64 -0.15 -1.71 17.15
C ARG A 64 0.32 -0.39 17.75
N SER A 65 1.50 -0.36 18.35
CA SER A 65 2.06 0.86 18.95
C SER A 65 2.65 1.82 17.92
N ILE A 66 3.04 1.33 16.74
CA ILE A 66 3.55 2.19 15.67
C ILE A 66 2.40 3.05 15.13
N PRO A 67 2.49 4.39 15.19
CA PRO A 67 1.49 5.26 14.58
C PRO A 67 1.35 4.95 13.09
N PHE A 68 0.11 4.90 12.59
CA PHE A 68 -0.18 4.52 11.20
C PHE A 68 0.63 5.32 10.17
N ILE A 69 0.83 6.62 10.41
CA ILE A 69 1.62 7.50 9.52
C ILE A 69 3.08 7.03 9.40
N ILE A 70 3.69 6.64 10.52
CA ILE A 70 5.09 6.16 10.55
C ILE A 70 5.19 4.84 9.80
N LEU A 71 4.25 3.92 10.03
CA LEU A 71 4.17 2.63 9.33
C LEU A 71 4.06 2.85 7.81
N LEU A 72 3.19 3.76 7.37
CA LEU A 72 2.98 4.09 5.95
C LEU A 72 4.30 4.54 5.29
N VAL A 73 5.00 5.50 5.91
CA VAL A 73 6.28 6.01 5.37
C VAL A 73 7.33 4.90 5.32
N TRP A 74 7.42 4.09 6.38
CA TRP A 74 8.35 2.97 6.44
C TRP A 74 8.05 1.87 5.42
N MET A 75 6.77 1.69 5.05
CA MET A 75 6.33 0.74 4.04
C MET A 75 6.57 1.19 2.59
N ILE A 76 6.95 2.44 2.31
CA ILE A 76 7.20 2.92 0.94
C ILE A 76 8.20 2.03 0.17
N PRO A 77 9.41 1.73 0.67
CA PRO A 77 10.34 0.85 -0.05
C PRO A 77 9.81 -0.57 -0.20
N PHE A 78 9.13 -1.10 0.82
CA PHE A 78 8.59 -2.46 0.84
C PHE A 78 7.44 -2.65 -0.17
N THR A 79 6.50 -1.71 -0.21
CA THR A 79 5.37 -1.73 -1.15
C THR A 79 5.82 -1.63 -2.60
N ARG A 80 6.90 -0.89 -2.90
CA ARG A 80 7.50 -0.87 -4.24
C ARG A 80 8.01 -2.24 -4.69
N VAL A 81 8.58 -3.03 -3.78
CA VAL A 81 9.07 -4.38 -4.09
C VAL A 81 7.92 -5.34 -4.39
N ILE A 82 6.83 -5.25 -3.64
CA ILE A 82 5.69 -6.18 -3.77
C ILE A 82 4.82 -5.88 -4.99
N VAL A 83 4.47 -4.62 -5.21
CA VAL A 83 3.53 -4.24 -6.27
C VAL A 83 4.25 -4.11 -7.62
N GLY A 84 5.59 -3.99 -7.63
CA GLY A 84 6.41 -3.96 -8.84
C GLY A 84 6.24 -2.70 -9.70
N THR A 85 5.20 -1.90 -9.48
CA THR A 85 4.99 -0.64 -10.20
C THR A 85 5.61 0.52 -9.43
N SER A 86 6.75 0.97 -9.93
CA SER A 86 7.20 2.33 -9.64
C SER A 86 6.21 3.30 -10.29
N ILE A 87 5.47 4.10 -9.51
CA ILE A 87 4.80 5.31 -10.04
C ILE A 87 5.77 6.15 -10.91
N VAL A 88 7.07 6.06 -10.60
CA VAL A 88 8.18 6.65 -11.36
C VAL A 88 8.31 6.11 -12.80
N SER A 89 8.01 4.83 -13.07
CA SER A 89 8.13 4.26 -14.43
C SER A 89 7.03 4.78 -15.35
N ILE A 90 5.80 4.83 -14.84
CA ILE A 90 4.63 5.33 -15.58
C ILE A 90 4.76 6.84 -15.85
N HIS A 91 5.37 7.60 -14.93
CA HIS A 91 5.59 9.05 -15.13
C HIS A 91 6.80 9.39 -16.02
N ARG A 92 7.78 8.48 -16.18
CA ARG A 92 8.96 8.72 -17.03
C ARG A 92 8.64 8.66 -18.54
N ASN A 93 7.74 7.77 -18.95
CA ASN A 93 7.35 7.61 -20.37
C ASN A 93 6.69 8.88 -20.96
N SER A 94 5.92 9.60 -20.15
CA SER A 94 5.25 10.84 -20.60
C SER A 94 6.20 12.05 -20.75
N ILE A 95 7.34 12.07 -20.05
CA ILE A 95 8.35 13.13 -20.19
C ILE A 95 9.19 12.89 -21.45
N ASP A 96 9.55 11.64 -21.75
CA ASP A 96 10.35 11.30 -22.94
C ASP A 96 9.56 11.49 -24.24
N THR A 97 8.26 11.18 -24.23
CA THR A 97 7.37 11.42 -25.39
C THR A 97 7.22 12.92 -25.70
N GLY A 98 7.20 13.78 -24.67
CA GLY A 98 7.18 15.24 -24.85
C GLY A 98 8.48 15.82 -25.40
N LYS A 99 9.63 15.19 -25.11
CA LYS A 99 10.95 15.62 -25.58
C LYS A 99 11.18 15.26 -27.05
N MET A 100 10.74 14.08 -27.48
CA MET A 100 10.79 13.62 -28.89
C MET A 100 9.95 14.49 -29.83
N ARG A 101 8.81 15.01 -29.35
CA ARG A 101 7.90 15.86 -30.13
C ARG A 101 8.42 17.29 -30.31
N ARG A 102 9.25 17.78 -29.38
CA ARG A 102 9.96 19.07 -29.54
C ARG A 102 11.12 18.95 -30.53
N SER A 103 11.96 17.92 -30.40
CA SER A 103 13.12 17.74 -31.31
C SER A 103 12.75 17.47 -32.77
N SER A 104 11.54 17.01 -33.05
CA SER A 104 11.02 16.79 -34.41
C SER A 104 10.25 17.98 -34.99
N LEU A 105 10.02 19.02 -34.20
CA LEU A 105 9.38 20.28 -34.61
C LEU A 105 10.37 21.45 -34.68
N ASP A 106 11.66 21.22 -34.42
CA ASP A 106 12.71 22.22 -34.50
C ASP A 106 13.27 22.30 -35.94
N PRO A 107 12.90 23.32 -36.75
CA PRO A 107 13.39 23.47 -38.13
C PRO A 107 14.91 23.72 -38.22
N THR A 108 15.59 23.93 -37.09
CA THR A 108 17.04 24.16 -37.00
C THR A 108 17.87 22.90 -37.27
N PHE A 109 17.30 21.69 -37.08
CA PHE A 109 18.05 20.42 -37.24
C PHE A 109 18.16 19.93 -38.68
N LEU A 110 17.38 20.49 -39.62
CA LEU A 110 17.44 20.14 -41.05
C LEU A 110 18.45 21.00 -41.85
N LEU A 111 19.15 21.92 -41.18
CA LEU A 111 20.10 22.87 -41.80
C LEU A 111 21.53 22.76 -41.24
N ALA A 112 21.87 21.67 -40.54
CA ALA A 112 23.23 21.33 -40.11
C ALA A 112 23.66 20.01 -40.75
#